data_AF-A0A7X3XE30-F1
#
_entry.id   AF-A0A7X3XE30-F1
#
_cell.length_a   1.000
_cell.length_b   1.000
_cell.length_c   1.000
_cell.angle_alpha   90.00
_cell.angle_beta   90.00
_cell.angle_gamma   90.00
#
_symmetry.space_group_name_H-M   'P 1'
#
loop_
_entity.id
_entity.type
_entity.pdbx_description
1 polymer ?
#
loop_
_entity_poly.entity_id
_entity_poly.type
_entity_poly.pdbx_seq_one_letter_code
_entity_poly.pdbx_strand_id
1 'polypeptide(L)'
;MPTIHFLREQLDVDCPAGAILRDAALDAGVELYGLKGKLGNCGGCGQCSTCFVAVAGPGEDICLTPRTAPEQRFLKKRPLNWRLACQAVIRDSLVVVTRPQAGWPGGDEALAAAASAMPVNVMSNPQDGAHQDSGQGDGNGQDGGDGAETGVETVDKTIDETGER
;
A
#
# COMPACT_ATOMS: atom_id res chain seq x y z
N MET A 1 -0.55 5.87 19.11
CA MET A 1 -0.81 4.42 19.03
C MET A 1 -1.85 4.25 17.94
N PRO A 2 -1.54 3.62 16.80
CA PRO A 2 -2.50 3.42 15.72
C PRO A 2 -3.72 2.62 16.17
N THR A 3 -4.88 2.94 15.56
CA THR A 3 -6.13 2.20 15.77
C THR A 3 -6.59 1.56 14.47
N ILE A 4 -6.99 0.29 14.53
CA ILE A 4 -7.58 -0.45 13.42
C ILE A 4 -9.09 -0.49 13.64
N HIS A 5 -9.87 0.11 12.74
CA HIS A 5 -11.32 -0.02 12.76
C HIS A 5 -11.75 -1.17 11.85
N PHE A 6 -12.21 -2.26 12.45
CA PHE A 6 -12.77 -3.40 11.74
C PHE A 6 -14.24 -3.15 11.43
N LEU A 7 -14.51 -2.72 10.19
CA LEU A 7 -15.83 -2.21 9.80
C LEU A 7 -16.94 -3.27 9.89
N ARG A 8 -16.66 -4.54 9.60
CA ARG A 8 -17.67 -5.60 9.67
C ARG A 8 -18.00 -5.95 11.13
N GLU A 9 -16.98 -5.94 11.97
CA GLU A 9 -17.06 -6.28 13.39
C GLU A 9 -17.51 -5.09 14.25
N GLN A 10 -17.50 -3.87 13.70
CA GLN A 10 -17.77 -2.63 14.42
C GLN A 10 -16.90 -2.52 15.69
N LEU A 11 -15.60 -2.81 15.51
CA LEU A 11 -14.64 -2.92 16.59
C LEU A 11 -13.39 -2.09 16.28
N ASP A 12 -12.99 -1.27 17.24
CA ASP A 12 -11.72 -0.56 17.25
C ASP A 12 -10.68 -1.33 18.06
N VAL A 13 -9.50 -1.51 17.47
CA VAL A 13 -8.38 -2.22 18.10
C VAL A 13 -7.16 -1.32 18.07
N ASP A 14 -6.68 -0.94 19.25
CA ASP A 14 -5.40 -0.26 19.40
C ASP A 14 -4.25 -1.25 19.21
N CYS A 15 -3.26 -0.86 18.42
CA CYS A 15 -2.10 -1.69 18.14
C CYS A 15 -0.83 -0.85 18.06
N PRO A 16 0.35 -1.44 18.33
CA PRO A 16 1.60 -0.75 18.12
C PRO A 16 1.89 -0.57 16.63
N ALA A 17 2.46 0.58 16.26
CA ALA A 17 3.05 0.74 14.92
C ALA A 17 4.16 -0.31 14.73
N GLY A 18 4.23 -0.90 13.55
CA GLY A 18 5.09 -2.04 13.24
C GLY A 18 4.43 -3.41 13.44
N ALA A 19 3.22 -3.48 14.00
CA ALA A 19 2.47 -4.73 14.10
C ALA A 19 2.05 -5.26 12.72
N ILE A 20 2.02 -6.58 12.58
CA ILE A 20 1.44 -7.25 11.41
C ILE A 20 -0.09 -7.24 11.57
N LEU A 21 -0.80 -6.78 10.54
CA LEU A 21 -2.26 -6.61 10.58
C LEU A 21 -3.00 -7.91 10.90
N ARG A 22 -2.53 -9.04 10.37
CA ARG A 22 -3.10 -10.36 10.69
C ARG A 22 -3.04 -10.66 12.17
N ASP A 23 -1.89 -10.46 12.78
CA ASP A 23 -1.66 -10.90 14.15
C ASP A 23 -2.42 -9.98 15.11
N ALA A 24 -2.40 -8.66 14.87
CA ALA A 24 -3.23 -7.70 15.60
C ALA A 24 -4.73 -8.03 15.52
N ALA A 25 -5.24 -8.46 14.36
CA ALA A 25 -6.63 -8.88 14.22
C ALA A 25 -6.94 -10.14 15.03
N LEU A 26 -6.11 -11.18 14.91
CA LEU A 26 -6.33 -12.46 15.58
C LEU A 26 -6.21 -12.34 17.11
N ASP A 27 -5.25 -11.55 17.60
CA ASP A 27 -5.08 -11.28 19.03
C ASP A 27 -6.30 -10.54 19.62
N ALA A 28 -6.96 -9.70 18.82
CA ALA A 28 -8.22 -9.05 19.18
C ALA A 28 -9.46 -9.93 18.99
N GLY A 29 -9.30 -11.20 18.58
CA GLY A 29 -10.41 -12.12 18.32
C GLY A 29 -11.16 -11.86 17.02
N VAL A 30 -10.62 -11.03 16.11
CA VAL A 30 -11.22 -10.74 14.81
C VAL A 30 -10.89 -11.84 13.81
N GLU A 31 -11.94 -12.50 13.31
CA GLU A 31 -11.79 -13.64 12.41
C GLU A 31 -11.57 -13.21 10.95
N LEU A 32 -10.34 -13.41 10.48
CA LEU A 32 -9.96 -13.14 9.08
C LEU A 32 -10.31 -14.29 8.13
N TYR A 33 -10.52 -15.50 8.64
CA TYR A 33 -10.67 -16.69 7.80
C TYR A 33 -12.11 -17.18 7.70
N GLY A 34 -12.54 -17.42 6.45
CA GLY A 34 -13.69 -18.30 6.20
C GLY A 34 -13.38 -19.76 6.56
N LEU A 35 -14.39 -20.62 6.54
CA LEU A 35 -14.27 -22.04 6.94
C LEU A 35 -13.08 -22.77 6.27
N LYS A 36 -12.91 -22.61 4.95
CA LYS A 36 -11.77 -23.20 4.21
C LYS A 36 -10.43 -22.58 4.61
N GLY A 37 -10.41 -21.28 4.93
CA GLY A 37 -9.20 -20.58 5.37
C GLY A 37 -8.72 -21.04 6.75
N LYS A 38 -9.64 -21.39 7.66
CA LYS A 38 -9.27 -21.91 8.98
C LYS A 38 -8.48 -23.22 8.89
N LEU A 39 -8.83 -24.08 7.93
CA LEU A 39 -8.21 -25.39 7.76
C LEU A 39 -6.95 -25.37 6.88
N GLY A 40 -6.73 -24.30 6.10
CA GLY A 40 -5.70 -24.25 5.06
C GLY A 40 -4.94 -22.94 4.94
N ASN A 41 -4.92 -22.11 5.99
CA ASN A 41 -4.07 -20.92 6.00
C ASN A 41 -2.59 -21.30 6.23
N CYS A 42 -1.69 -20.47 5.71
CA CYS A 42 -0.23 -20.69 5.82
C CYS A 42 0.39 -20.15 7.11
N GLY A 43 -0.41 -19.80 8.13
CA GLY A 43 0.10 -19.25 9.39
C GLY A 43 0.74 -17.85 9.30
N GLY A 44 0.73 -17.20 8.14
CA GLY A 44 1.28 -15.86 7.94
C GLY A 44 2.51 -15.79 7.02
N CYS A 45 2.99 -16.91 6.49
CA CYS A 45 4.20 -16.99 5.67
C CYS A 45 4.08 -16.45 4.23
N GLY A 46 2.97 -15.79 3.87
CA GLY A 46 2.75 -15.27 2.50
C GLY A 46 2.63 -16.36 1.42
N GLN A 47 2.32 -17.61 1.79
CA GLN A 47 2.22 -18.75 0.85
C GLN A 47 0.78 -19.08 0.44
N CYS A 48 -0.20 -18.37 0.98
CA CYS A 48 -1.60 -18.50 0.61
C CYS A 48 -2.24 -17.11 0.51
N SER A 49 -3.42 -17.05 -0.12
CA SER A 49 -4.20 -15.81 -0.21
C SER A 49 -5.32 -15.72 0.81
N THR A 50 -5.42 -16.62 1.80
CA THR A 50 -6.64 -16.74 2.64
C THR A 50 -6.86 -15.62 3.66
N CYS A 51 -5.84 -14.80 3.95
CA CYS A 51 -5.91 -13.66 4.87
C CYS A 51 -6.16 -12.33 4.15
N PHE A 52 -6.87 -12.34 3.01
CA PHE A 52 -7.17 -11.12 2.27
C PHE A 52 -8.15 -10.23 3.05
N VAL A 53 -7.89 -8.93 3.06
CA VAL A 53 -8.72 -7.89 3.65
C VAL A 53 -8.85 -6.73 2.67
N ALA A 54 -9.87 -5.89 2.81
CA ALA A 54 -9.94 -4.62 2.09
C ALA A 54 -9.60 -3.48 3.05
N VAL A 55 -8.76 -2.56 2.61
CA VAL A 55 -8.32 -1.39 3.37
C VAL A 55 -8.96 -0.15 2.77
N ALA A 56 -9.32 0.81 3.60
CA ALA A 56 -10.00 2.01 3.13
C ALA A 56 -9.05 3.10 2.59
N GLY A 57 -9.50 3.74 1.50
CA GLY A 57 -9.07 5.07 1.06
C GLY A 57 -7.68 5.19 0.41
N PRO A 58 -7.37 6.37 -0.18
CA PRO A 58 -6.13 6.66 -0.90
C PRO A 58 -4.88 6.70 0.00
N GLY A 59 -5.03 6.46 1.31
CA GLY A 59 -3.96 6.46 2.30
C GLY A 59 -3.38 5.08 2.62
N GLU A 60 -3.72 4.03 1.86
CA GLU A 60 -3.19 2.68 2.12
C GLU A 60 -1.65 2.67 2.25
N ASP A 61 -0.95 3.39 1.38
CA ASP A 61 0.51 3.47 1.36
C ASP A 61 1.10 4.28 2.54
N ILE A 62 0.27 5.07 3.21
CA ILE A 62 0.59 5.82 4.43
C ILE A 62 0.39 4.91 5.65
N CYS A 63 -0.76 4.24 5.72
CA CYS A 63 -1.18 3.44 6.87
C CYS A 63 -0.49 2.07 6.95
N LEU A 64 -0.07 1.49 5.81
CA LEU A 64 0.52 0.15 5.73
C LEU A 64 1.82 0.17 4.93
N THR A 65 2.74 -0.76 5.18
CA THR A 65 3.92 -0.99 4.31
C THR A 65 3.55 -1.24 2.85
N PRO A 66 4.48 -0.96 1.90
CA PRO A 66 4.23 -1.24 0.48
C PRO A 66 3.96 -2.72 0.24
N ARG A 67 3.28 -3.01 -0.87
CA ARG A 67 2.90 -4.38 -1.22
C ARG A 67 4.10 -5.29 -1.44
N THR A 68 4.12 -6.42 -0.75
CA THR A 68 5.17 -7.43 -0.91
C THR A 68 4.97 -8.26 -2.20
N ALA A 69 6.01 -9.01 -2.61
CA ALA A 69 5.92 -9.88 -3.79
C ALA A 69 4.78 -10.93 -3.69
N PRO A 70 4.53 -11.59 -2.54
CA PRO A 70 3.32 -12.39 -2.33
C PRO A 70 2.02 -11.66 -2.60
N GLU A 71 1.88 -10.42 -2.12
CA GLU A 71 0.67 -9.61 -2.35
C GLU A 71 0.47 -9.33 -3.83
N GLN A 72 1.53 -8.91 -4.52
CA GLN A 72 1.50 -8.65 -5.96
C GLN A 72 1.12 -9.91 -6.76
N ARG A 73 1.62 -11.08 -6.35
CA ARG A 73 1.31 -12.37 -6.99
C ARG A 73 -0.14 -12.79 -6.76
N PHE A 74 -0.59 -12.83 -5.51
CA PHE A 74 -1.88 -13.42 -5.14
C PHE A 74 -3.07 -12.48 -5.38
N LEU A 75 -2.84 -11.16 -5.37
CA LEU A 75 -3.91 -10.15 -5.49
C LEU A 75 -3.98 -9.48 -6.86
N LYS A 76 -3.21 -9.95 -7.86
CA LYS A 76 -3.17 -9.36 -9.22
C LYS A 76 -4.55 -9.17 -9.90
N LYS A 77 -5.54 -10.00 -9.57
CA LYS A 77 -6.90 -9.95 -10.14
C LYS A 77 -7.94 -9.48 -9.12
N ARG A 78 -7.51 -8.79 -8.06
CA ARG A 78 -8.36 -8.25 -6.99
C ARG A 78 -8.30 -6.73 -6.99
N PRO A 79 -9.28 -6.04 -6.36
CA PRO A 79 -9.23 -4.60 -6.20
C PRO A 79 -7.92 -4.11 -5.57
N LEU A 80 -7.48 -2.91 -5.97
CA LEU A 80 -6.21 -2.33 -5.56
C LEU A 80 -6.12 -1.98 -4.08
N ASN A 81 -7.24 -1.97 -3.36
CA ASN A 81 -7.28 -1.74 -1.93
C ASN A 81 -7.27 -3.06 -1.12
N TRP A 82 -7.16 -4.22 -1.77
CA TRP A 82 -7.09 -5.50 -1.08
C TRP A 82 -5.67 -5.83 -0.65
N ARG A 83 -5.47 -6.23 0.59
CA ARG A 83 -4.17 -6.58 1.16
C ARG A 83 -4.16 -7.98 1.73
N LEU A 84 -3.00 -8.62 1.77
CA LEU A 84 -2.81 -9.82 2.59
C LEU A 84 -2.45 -9.34 3.99
N ALA A 85 -3.35 -9.53 4.96
CA ALA A 85 -3.14 -9.03 6.31
C ALA A 85 -1.83 -9.54 6.94
N CYS A 86 -1.33 -10.72 6.54
CA CYS A 86 -0.06 -11.26 7.05
C CYS A 86 1.20 -10.63 6.44
N GLN A 87 1.06 -9.78 5.44
CA GLN A 87 2.17 -9.09 4.77
C GLN A 87 2.10 -7.57 4.97
N ALA A 88 0.96 -7.07 5.45
CA ALA A 88 0.74 -5.67 5.74
C ALA A 88 1.20 -5.34 7.17
N VAL A 89 2.21 -4.48 7.27
CA VAL A 89 2.69 -3.95 8.55
C VAL A 89 2.08 -2.56 8.76
N ILE A 90 1.51 -2.35 9.95
CA ILE A 90 0.79 -1.15 10.33
C ILE A 90 1.76 -0.01 10.61
N ARG A 91 1.51 1.15 10.04
CA ARG A 91 2.25 2.41 10.29
C ARG A 91 1.36 3.46 10.95
N ASP A 92 0.11 3.56 10.53
CA ASP A 92 -0.88 4.51 11.04
C ASP A 92 -2.28 3.86 11.09
N SER A 93 -3.24 4.58 11.66
CA SER A 93 -4.62 4.16 11.83
C SER A 93 -5.30 3.92 10.49
N LEU A 94 -6.19 2.92 10.45
CA LEU A 94 -6.82 2.48 9.21
C LEU A 94 -8.17 1.81 9.47
N VAL A 95 -9.00 1.81 8.42
CA VAL A 95 -10.24 1.05 8.38
C VAL A 95 -10.03 -0.21 7.54
N VAL A 96 -10.49 -1.34 8.07
CA VAL A 96 -10.36 -2.66 7.46
C VAL A 96 -11.72 -3.34 7.36
N VAL A 97 -12.02 -3.90 6.19
CA VAL A 97 -13.12 -4.85 6.01
C VAL A 97 -12.55 -6.25 5.95
N THR A 98 -12.98 -7.09 6.90
CA THR A 98 -12.64 -8.51 6.94
C THR A 98 -13.42 -9.28 5.87
N ARG A 99 -12.76 -10.27 5.28
CA ARG A 99 -13.33 -11.21 4.29
C ARG A 99 -14.16 -10.47 3.24
N PRO A 100 -13.58 -9.49 2.51
CA PRO A 100 -14.31 -8.73 1.51
C PRO A 100 -14.87 -9.65 0.42
N GLN A 101 -16.11 -9.39 0.01
CA GLN A 101 -16.78 -10.12 -1.04
C GLN A 101 -16.89 -9.21 -2.26
N ALA A 102 -16.50 -9.72 -3.43
CA ALA A 102 -16.71 -8.99 -4.67
C ALA A 102 -18.24 -8.81 -4.87
N GLY A 103 -18.67 -7.56 -5.03
CA GLY A 103 -20.09 -7.23 -5.21
C GLY A 103 -20.89 -7.08 -3.92
N TRP A 104 -20.27 -6.83 -2.76
CA TRP A 104 -21.00 -6.41 -1.57
C TRP A 104 -21.66 -5.03 -1.83
N PRO A 105 -23.01 -4.93 -1.91
CA PRO A 105 -23.68 -3.68 -2.26
C PRO A 105 -23.38 -2.61 -1.21
N GLY A 106 -22.89 -1.45 -1.67
CA GLY A 106 -22.49 -0.34 -0.79
C GLY A 106 -21.20 -0.60 0.00
N GLY A 107 -20.45 -1.67 -0.30
CA GLY A 107 -19.25 -2.00 0.44
C GLY A 107 -18.11 -0.99 0.27
N ASP A 108 -17.89 -0.55 -0.96
CA ASP A 108 -16.90 0.50 -1.26
C ASP A 108 -17.32 1.85 -0.66
N GLU A 109 -18.62 2.14 -0.66
CA GLU A 109 -19.18 3.38 -0.10
C GLU A 109 -19.11 3.39 1.43
N ALA A 110 -19.43 2.27 2.09
CA ALA A 110 -19.29 2.09 3.53
C ALA A 110 -17.82 2.19 3.96
N LEU A 111 -16.91 1.62 3.16
CA LEU A 111 -15.47 1.70 3.39
C LEU A 111 -14.96 3.14 3.26
N ALA A 112 -15.42 3.88 2.25
CA ALA A 112 -15.09 5.30 2.05
C ALA A 112 -15.70 6.21 3.13
N ALA A 113 -16.95 5.97 3.53
CA ALA A 113 -17.62 6.70 4.59
C ALA A 113 -16.91 6.49 5.95
N ALA A 114 -16.54 5.24 6.26
CA ALA A 114 -15.79 4.92 7.47
C ALA A 114 -14.41 5.58 7.48
N ALA A 115 -13.69 5.60 6.34
CA ALA A 115 -12.42 6.32 6.25
C ALA A 115 -12.57 7.83 6.47
N SER A 116 -13.68 8.43 6.03
CA SER A 116 -13.94 9.86 6.21
C SER A 116 -14.37 10.21 7.63
N ALA A 117 -14.99 9.26 8.35
CA ALA A 117 -15.47 9.44 9.71
C ALA A 117 -14.37 9.20 10.76
N MET A 118 -13.34 8.40 10.45
CA MET A 118 -12.17 8.26 11.31
C MET A 118 -11.25 9.48 11.15
N PRO A 119 -10.85 10.15 12.23
CA PRO A 119 -9.72 11.07 12.17
C PRO A 119 -8.46 10.21 12.05
N VAL A 120 -8.16 9.72 10.85
CA VAL A 120 -6.78 9.35 10.53
C VAL A 120 -5.97 10.61 10.84
N ASN A 121 -5.08 10.51 11.83
CA ASN A 121 -4.22 11.61 12.21
C ASN A 121 -3.20 11.79 11.09
N VAL A 122 -3.65 12.34 9.96
CA VAL A 122 -2.80 13.02 9.00
C VAL A 122 -2.23 14.18 9.78
N MET A 123 -1.10 13.91 10.42
CA MET A 123 -0.27 14.92 11.00
C MET A 123 0.14 15.78 9.81
N SER A 124 -0.65 16.83 9.59
CA SER A 124 -0.49 17.75 8.48
C SER A 124 0.89 18.36 8.66
N ASN A 125 1.85 17.97 7.82
CA ASN A 125 3.14 18.66 7.76
C ASN A 125 2.84 20.09 7.29
N PRO A 126 2.99 21.13 8.13
CA PRO A 126 2.76 22.51 7.70
C PRO A 126 4.07 22.97 7.05
N GLN A 127 4.23 22.64 5.77
CA GLN A 127 5.22 23.29 4.92
C GLN A 127 4.53 23.86 3.69
N ASP A 128 3.60 24.78 3.94
CA ASP A 128 3.20 25.79 2.97
C ASP A 128 2.82 27.06 3.77
N GLY A 129 3.86 27.76 4.21
CA GLY A 129 3.76 29.09 4.80
C GLY A 129 4.50 30.08 3.89
N ALA A 130 3.75 30.81 3.08
CA ALA A 130 4.25 31.86 2.21
C ALA A 130 4.61 33.15 2.99
N HIS A 131 5.80 33.70 2.75
CA HIS A 131 6.16 35.13 2.92
C HIS A 131 7.64 35.34 2.52
N GLN A 132 8.14 36.42 1.94
CA GLN A 132 7.63 37.55 1.15
C GLN A 132 8.87 38.18 0.49
N ASP A 133 8.67 38.73 -0.70
CA ASP A 133 9.28 39.92 -1.29
C ASP A 133 10.46 40.61 -0.55
N SER A 134 11.60 40.71 -1.24
CA SER A 134 12.42 41.94 -1.25
C SER A 134 13.52 41.93 -2.32
N GLY A 135 13.51 42.93 -3.22
CA GLY A 135 14.70 43.74 -3.53
C GLY A 135 15.60 43.34 -4.71
N GLN A 136 15.68 44.26 -5.68
CA GLN A 136 16.58 44.30 -6.84
C GLN A 136 18.08 44.37 -6.50
N GLY A 137 18.92 43.89 -7.44
CA GLY A 137 20.36 44.18 -7.51
C GLY A 137 20.99 43.67 -8.82
N ASP A 138 21.47 44.60 -9.63
CA ASP A 138 22.08 44.45 -10.96
C ASP A 138 23.40 43.66 -10.99
N GLY A 139 23.75 43.08 -12.15
CA GLY A 139 25.17 42.97 -12.56
C GLY A 139 25.63 41.68 -13.26
N ASN A 140 25.60 41.71 -14.59
CA ASN A 140 26.71 41.38 -15.52
C ASN A 140 27.43 40.01 -15.47
N GLY A 141 27.41 39.29 -16.61
CA GLY A 141 28.66 38.91 -17.29
C GLY A 141 29.01 37.43 -17.47
N GLN A 142 29.03 37.01 -18.76
CA GLN A 142 29.96 36.07 -19.43
C GLN A 142 29.83 34.56 -19.14
N ASP A 143 29.63 33.68 -20.13
CA ASP A 143 30.37 33.32 -21.36
C ASP A 143 31.12 31.98 -21.17
N GLY A 144 30.93 31.07 -22.13
CA GLY A 144 31.82 29.95 -22.40
C GLY A 144 31.45 28.58 -21.81
N GLY A 145 31.28 27.58 -22.70
CA GLY A 145 31.57 26.19 -22.34
C GLY A 145 30.84 25.06 -23.07
N ASP A 146 30.97 24.98 -24.40
CA ASP A 146 30.77 23.74 -25.16
C ASP A 146 31.68 22.60 -24.65
N GLY A 147 31.18 21.36 -24.64
CA GLY A 147 32.08 20.20 -24.49
C GLY A 147 31.47 18.85 -24.14
N ALA A 148 31.41 18.01 -25.18
CA ALA A 148 31.61 16.54 -25.14
C ALA A 148 30.41 15.64 -24.80
N GLU A 149 29.60 15.44 -25.83
CA GLU A 149 29.10 14.15 -26.27
C GLU A 149 30.23 13.10 -26.47
N THR A 150 30.06 11.89 -25.92
CA THR A 150 30.79 10.69 -26.38
C THR A 150 29.78 9.58 -26.65
N GLY A 151 29.72 9.18 -27.91
CA GLY A 151 28.88 8.12 -28.44
C GLY A 151 29.30 6.72 -27.98
N VAL A 152 28.33 5.80 -28.08
CA VAL A 152 28.27 4.64 -28.98
C VAL A 152 28.85 3.35 -28.39
N GLU A 153 28.00 2.33 -28.28
CA GLU A 153 28.13 1.10 -29.08
C GLU A 153 26.90 0.21 -28.87
N THR A 154 26.01 0.24 -29.87
CA THR A 154 25.06 -0.83 -30.17
C THR A 154 25.82 -1.99 -30.79
N VAL A 155 25.70 -3.19 -30.21
CA VAL A 155 26.02 -4.44 -30.89
C VAL A 155 24.77 -5.31 -30.91
N ASP A 156 24.16 -5.29 -32.09
CA ASP A 156 23.26 -6.31 -32.61
C ASP A 156 24.02 -7.63 -32.76
N LYS A 157 23.43 -8.73 -32.28
CA LYS A 157 23.58 -10.02 -32.94
C LYS A 157 22.44 -10.94 -32.56
N THR A 158 21.40 -10.84 -33.37
CA THR A 158 20.41 -11.90 -33.59
C THR A 158 21.12 -13.07 -34.26
N ILE A 159 21.05 -14.27 -33.67
CA ILE A 159 21.29 -15.52 -34.40
C ILE A 159 20.20 -16.49 -33.97
N ASP A 160 19.30 -16.73 -34.89
CA ASP A 160 18.21 -17.68 -34.82
C ASP A 160 18.55 -18.88 -35.73
N GLU A 161 18.06 -20.04 -35.30
CA GLU A 161 17.67 -21.21 -36.12
C GLU A 161 18.68 -22.22 -36.72
N THR A 162 18.46 -23.46 -36.26
CA THR A 162 18.32 -24.72 -37.02
C THR A 162 19.56 -25.47 -37.51
N GLY A 163 19.77 -26.65 -36.89
CA GLY A 163 20.60 -27.73 -37.41
C GLY A 163 19.84 -29.05 -37.36
N GLU A 164 19.09 -29.35 -38.42
CA GLU A 164 18.69 -30.71 -38.81
C GLU A 164 19.65 -31.21 -39.89
N ARG A 165 20.47 -32.21 -39.57
CA ARG A 165 20.84 -33.41 -40.36
C ARG A 165 22.12 -34.05 -39.84
#